data_AF-R7N4F2-F1
#
_entry.id   AF-R7N4F2-F1
#
_cell.length_a   1.000
_cell.length_b   1.000
_cell.length_c   1.000
_cell.angle_alpha   90.00
_cell.angle_beta   90.00
_cell.angle_gamma   90.00
#
_symmetry.space_group_name_H-M   'P 1'
#
loop_
_entity.id
_entity.type
_entity.pdbx_description
1 polymer ?
#
loop_
_entity_poly.entity_id
_entity_poly.type
_entity_poly.pdbx_seq_one_letter_code
_entity_poly.pdbx_strand_id
1 'polypeptide(L)'
;MVFAMNCEAASEIARQLRLRNHSGIIVVDFINMEEEPHKQQLLTCFDRFLKEDKLPCRVVDLTPLGIVEVTRKKFNKPLKEMLDNIEL
;
A
#
# COMPACT_ATOMS: atom_id res chain seq x y z
N MET A 1 -12.57 -11.07 12.17
CA MET A 1 -13.22 -10.38 11.03
C MET A 1 -12.36 -9.23 10.51
N VAL A 2 -11.99 -8.25 11.35
CA VAL A 2 -11.17 -7.08 10.97
C VAL A 2 -9.86 -7.47 10.27
N PHE A 3 -9.14 -8.45 10.79
CA PHE A 3 -7.88 -8.92 10.18
C PHE A 3 -8.05 -9.34 8.71
N ALA A 4 -9.09 -10.13 8.40
CA ALA A 4 -9.36 -10.58 7.04
C ALA A 4 -9.70 -9.41 6.12
N MET A 5 -10.52 -8.46 6.59
CA MET A 5 -10.84 -7.24 5.84
C MET A 5 -9.60 -6.38 5.56
N ASN A 6 -8.72 -6.22 6.56
CA ASN A 6 -7.47 -5.51 6.37
C ASN A 6 -6.53 -6.24 5.39
N CYS A 7 -6.54 -7.58 5.36
CA CYS A 7 -5.76 -8.35 4.37
C CYS A 7 -6.31 -8.17 2.95
N GLU A 8 -7.63 -8.15 2.77
CA GLU A 8 -8.27 -7.83 1.49
C GLU A 8 -7.94 -6.40 1.05
N ALA A 9 -8.02 -5.44 1.97
CA ALA A 9 -7.63 -4.05 1.72
C ALA A 9 -6.15 -3.94 1.33
N ALA A 10 -5.25 -4.66 2.02
CA ALA A 10 -3.82 -4.67 1.72
C ALA A 10 -3.55 -5.19 0.29
N SER A 11 -4.25 -6.24 -0.13
CA SER A 11 -4.16 -6.78 -1.49
C SER A 11 -4.61 -5.74 -2.53
N GLU A 12 -5.77 -5.12 -2.30
CA GLU A 12 -6.34 -4.14 -3.22
C GLU A 12 -5.48 -2.86 -3.30
N ILE A 13 -4.94 -2.39 -2.18
CA ILE A 13 -4.02 -1.24 -2.14
C ILE A 13 -2.80 -1.54 -2.99
N ALA A 14 -2.14 -2.69 -2.79
CA ALA A 14 -0.96 -3.07 -3.58
C ALA A 14 -1.28 -3.11 -5.09
N ARG A 15 -2.46 -3.62 -5.47
CA ARG A 15 -2.93 -3.62 -6.86
C ARG A 15 -3.16 -2.20 -7.40
N GLN A 16 -3.78 -1.31 -6.61
CA GLN A 16 -4.06 0.07 -7.01
C GLN A 16 -2.78 0.91 -7.17
N LEU A 17 -1.78 0.70 -6.32
CA LEU A 17 -0.47 1.34 -6.46
C LEU A 17 0.15 1.05 -7.83
N ARG A 18 0.06 -0.21 -8.29
CA ARG A 18 0.51 -0.64 -9.62
C ARG A 18 -0.28 0.02 -10.74
N LEU A 19 -1.61 -0.08 -10.68
CA LEU A 19 -2.49 0.38 -11.76
C LEU A 19 -2.50 1.90 -11.95
N ARG A 20 -2.44 2.64 -10.84
CA ARG A 20 -2.47 4.12 -10.85
C ARG A 20 -1.09 4.73 -10.91
N ASN A 21 -0.05 3.90 -10.80
CA ASN A 21 1.33 4.34 -10.72
C ASN A 21 1.55 5.40 -9.61
N HIS A 22 0.97 5.15 -8.43
CA HIS A 22 1.28 5.94 -7.24
C HIS A 22 2.65 5.51 -6.69
N SER A 23 3.50 6.46 -6.32
CA SER A 23 4.89 6.19 -5.91
C SER A 23 5.34 7.18 -4.85
N GLY A 24 6.50 6.91 -4.25
CA GLY A 24 7.08 7.70 -3.17
C GLY A 24 6.74 7.11 -1.82
N ILE A 25 6.56 7.99 -0.83
CA ILE A 25 6.09 7.64 0.50
C ILE A 25 4.58 7.55 0.46
N ILE A 26 4.05 6.41 0.89
CA ILE A 26 2.63 6.12 0.97
C ILE A 26 2.34 5.72 2.41
N VAL A 27 1.25 6.24 2.97
CA VAL A 27 0.77 5.90 4.31
C VAL A 27 -0.59 5.25 4.20
N VAL A 28 -0.76 4.13 4.91
CA VAL A 28 -2.01 3.35 4.93
C VAL A 28 -2.48 3.22 6.36
N ASP A 29 -3.66 3.79 6.63
CA ASP A 29 -4.34 3.67 7.91
C ASP A 29 -5.32 2.49 7.86
N PHE A 30 -4.96 1.38 8.51
CA PHE A 30 -5.79 0.18 8.57
C PHE A 30 -6.78 0.25 9.74
N ILE A 31 -7.85 -0.54 9.67
CA ILE A 31 -8.80 -0.63 10.79
C ILE A 31 -8.08 -1.17 12.02
N ASN A 32 -8.32 -0.56 13.18
CA ASN A 32 -7.74 -0.99 14.46
C ASN A 32 -7.98 -2.48 14.74
N MET A 33 -6.90 -3.18 15.08
CA MET A 33 -6.92 -4.59 15.49
C MET A 33 -6.49 -4.69 16.95
N GLU A 34 -7.22 -5.48 17.74
CA GLU A 34 -7.00 -5.62 19.19
C GLU A 34 -5.76 -6.45 19.53
N GLU A 35 -5.40 -7.41 18.67
CA GLU A 35 -4.32 -8.36 18.92
C GLU A 35 -3.05 -8.00 18.12
N GLU A 36 -1.91 -7.84 18.82
CA GLU A 36 -0.60 -7.58 18.20
C GLU A 36 -0.16 -8.63 17.16
N PRO A 37 -0.42 -9.94 17.35
CA PRO A 37 -0.12 -10.94 16.32
C PRO A 37 -0.80 -10.65 14.98
N HIS A 38 -2.04 -10.14 14.98
CA HIS A 38 -2.76 -9.79 13.75
C HIS A 38 -2.10 -8.61 13.01
N LYS A 39 -1.55 -7.64 13.75
CA LYS A 39 -0.79 -6.53 13.13
C LYS A 39 0.44 -7.05 12.40
N GLN A 40 1.24 -7.89 13.04
CA GLN A 40 2.45 -8.47 12.42
C GLN A 40 2.12 -9.35 11.20
N GLN A 41 1.07 -10.15 11.29
CA GLN A 41 0.58 -10.93 10.16
C GLN A 41 0.08 -10.04 9.00
N LEU A 42 -0.60 -8.93 9.31
CA LEU A 42 -1.04 -7.97 8.29
C LEU A 42 0.16 -7.33 7.57
N LEU A 43 1.18 -6.88 8.31
CA LEU A 43 2.40 -6.32 7.70
C LEU A 43 3.10 -7.33 6.78
N THR A 44 3.20 -8.58 7.22
CA THR A 44 3.79 -9.67 6.43
C THR A 44 2.98 -9.94 5.16
N CYS A 45 1.65 -9.96 5.28
CA CYS A 45 0.74 -10.18 4.15
C CYS A 45 0.81 -9.01 3.16
N PHE A 46 0.83 -7.78 3.66
CA PHE A 46 0.91 -6.59 2.85
C PHE A 46 2.24 -6.50 2.09
N ASP A 47 3.37 -6.74 2.76
CA ASP A 47 4.69 -6.78 2.13
C ASP A 47 4.76 -7.84 1.01
N ARG A 48 4.12 -9.00 1.20
CA ARG A 48 3.99 -10.02 0.16
C ARG A 48 3.23 -9.50 -1.07
N PHE A 49 2.11 -8.80 -0.89
CA PHE A 49 1.35 -8.24 -2.01
C PHE A 49 2.09 -7.09 -2.72
N LEU A 50 2.86 -6.29 -1.98
CA LEU A 50 3.69 -5.22 -2.55
C LEU A 50 4.85 -5.79 -3.40
N LYS A 51 5.40 -6.95 -3.02
CA LYS A 51 6.44 -7.68 -3.77
C LYS A 51 6.00 -8.20 -5.13
N GLU A 52 4.69 -8.23 -5.43
CA GLU A 52 4.19 -8.52 -6.77
C GLU A 52 4.42 -7.37 -7.76
N ASP A 53 4.79 -6.18 -7.27
CA ASP A 53 5.17 -5.06 -8.11
C ASP A 53 6.53 -5.31 -8.80
N LYS A 54 6.61 -4.95 -10.08
CA LYS A 54 7.87 -4.99 -10.84
C LYS A 54 8.84 -3.89 -10.38
N LEU A 55 8.33 -2.82 -9.78
CA LEU A 55 9.12 -1.76 -9.18
C LEU A 55 9.36 -2.06 -7.69
N PRO A 56 10.53 -1.73 -7.14
CA PRO A 56 10.79 -1.89 -5.71
C PRO A 56 9.70 -1.23 -4.86
N CYS A 57 8.99 -2.07 -4.10
CA CYS A 57 7.91 -1.66 -3.23
C CYS A 57 7.93 -2.53 -1.97
N ARG A 58 7.87 -1.89 -0.80
CA ARG A 58 7.94 -2.59 0.49
C ARG A 58 7.30 -1.79 1.61
N VAL A 59 6.89 -2.50 2.66
CA VAL A 59 6.60 -1.88 3.95
C VAL A 59 7.91 -1.35 4.55
N VAL A 60 7.85 -0.17 5.17
CA VAL A 60 8.97 0.43 5.90
C VAL A 60 8.82 0.19 7.39
N ASP A 61 7.75 0.71 7.99
CA ASP A 61 7.49 0.60 9.43
C ASP A 61 6.02 0.91 9.77
N LEU A 62 5.66 0.78 11.03
CA LEU A 62 4.48 1.38 11.64
C LEU A 62 4.88 2.71 12.31
N THR A 63 4.18 3.78 11.96
CA THR A 63 4.30 5.06 12.67
C THR A 63 3.86 4.92 14.14
N PRO A 64 4.25 5.86 15.03
CA PRO A 64 3.73 5.91 16.41
C PRO A 64 2.20 6.03 16.49
N LEU A 65 1.54 6.47 15.42
CA LEU A 65 0.08 6.57 15.33
C LEU A 65 -0.60 5.27 14.85
N GLY A 66 0.17 4.23 14.54
CA GLY A 66 -0.35 2.95 14.04
C GLY A 66 -0.58 2.90 12.52
N ILE A 67 -0.18 3.93 11.78
CA ILE A 67 -0.26 3.99 10.32
C ILE A 67 0.92 3.22 9.72
N VAL A 68 0.66 2.43 8.67
CA VAL A 68 1.71 1.68 7.95
C VAL A 68 2.37 2.57 6.90
N GLU A 69 3.70 2.66 6.95
CA GLU A 69 4.50 3.36 5.96
C GLU A 69 4.97 2.39 4.87
N VAL A 70 4.82 2.82 3.62
CA VAL A 70 5.23 2.07 2.42
C VAL A 70 6.10 2.97 1.56
N THR A 71 7.14 2.39 0.98
CA THR A 71 7.91 3.04 -0.07
C THR A 71 7.72 2.30 -1.38
N ARG A 72 7.50 3.05 -2.45
CA ARG A 72 7.46 2.54 -3.82
C ARG A 72 8.33 3.40 -4.71
N LYS A 73 9.26 2.78 -5.46
CA LYS A 73 10.14 3.49 -6.39
C LYS A 73 9.31 4.34 -7.36
N LYS A 74 9.72 5.61 -7.53
CA LYS A 74 9.10 6.52 -8.48
C LYS A 74 9.48 6.12 -9.91
N PHE A 75 8.48 5.97 -10.76
CA PHE A 75 8.63 5.63 -12.17
C PHE A 75 7.52 6.32 -12.94
N ASN A 76 7.84 7.20 -13.88
CA ASN A 76 6.86 7.98 -14.66
C ASN A 76 5.86 8.79 -13.82
N LYS A 77 4.94 9.46 -14.52
CA LYS A 77 3.84 10.23 -13.93
C LYS A 77 2.72 9.29 -13.46
N PRO A 78 2.00 9.60 -12.36
CA PRO A 78 0.80 8.86 -11.97
C PRO A 78 -0.27 8.91 -13.06
N LEU A 79 -1.14 7.90 -13.11
CA LEU A 79 -2.22 7.80 -14.11
C LEU A 79 -3.08 9.07 -14.17
N LYS A 80 -3.40 9.65 -13.02
CA LYS A 80 -4.20 10.89 -12.95
C LYS A 80 -3.55 12.02 -13.74
N GLU A 81 -2.27 12.27 -13.50
CA GLU A 81 -1.54 13.34 -14.20
C GLU A 81 -1.46 13.07 -15.71
N MET A 82 -1.37 11.81 -16.13
CA MET A 82 -1.38 11.48 -17.56
C MET A 82 -2.74 11.81 -18.20
N LEU A 83 -3.84 11.51 -17.50
CA LEU A 83 -5.20 11.79 -17.99
C LEU A 83 -5.51 13.29 -18.02
N ASP A 84 -5.07 14.03 -16.99
CA ASP A 84 -5.28 15.49 -16.92
C ASP A 84 -4.56 16.24 -18.07
N ASN A 85 -3.53 15.64 -18.66
CA ASN A 85 -2.77 16.20 -19.80
C ASN A 85 -3.30 15.77 -21.18
N ILE A 86 -4.37 14.97 -21.23
CA ILE A 86 -5.06 14.67 -22.48
C ILE A 86 -6.04 15.83 -22.69
N GLU A 87 -5.63 16.85 -23.44
CA GLU A 87 -6.55 17.84 -23.98
C GLU A 87 -7.59 17.09 -24.84
N LEU A 88 -8.85 17.12 -24.40
CA LEU A 88 -10.02 16.81 -25.23
C LEU A 88 -10.52 18.09 -25.90
#